data_AF-A0A382I043-F1
#
_entry.id   AF-A0A382I043-F1
#
_cell.length_a   1.000
_cell.length_b   1.000
_cell.length_c   1.000
_cell.angle_alpha   90.00
_cell.angle_beta   90.00
_cell.angle_gamma   90.00
#
_symmetry.space_group_name_H-M   'P 1'
#
loop_
_entity.id
_entity.type
_entity.pdbx_description
1 polymer ?
#
loop_
_entity_poly.entity_id
_entity_poly.type
_entity_poly.pdbx_seq_one_letter_code
_entity_poly.pdbx_strand_id
1 'polypeptide(L)' 'MSELIHMHSIGNSLKDVKVEFKKELKLDVSDISIEGKQGEILNIPRWAANVLESEKYVEIQDVDMLVELKQAVE' A
#
# COMPACT_ATOMS: atom_id res chain seq x y z
N MET A 1 -21.08 -15.40 -4.70
CA MET A 1 -19.65 -15.38 -4.29
C MET A 1 -18.87 -14.22 -4.91
N SER A 2 -19.14 -13.81 -6.16
CA SER A 2 -18.38 -12.76 -6.84
C SER A 2 -18.46 -11.36 -6.19
N GLU A 3 -19.64 -10.92 -5.73
CA GLU A 3 -19.81 -9.59 -5.15
C GLU A 3 -19.09 -9.40 -3.80
N LEU A 4 -19.09 -10.42 -2.94
CA LEU A 4 -18.41 -10.34 -1.64
C LEU A 4 -16.89 -10.22 -1.81
N ILE A 5 -16.32 -10.99 -2.73
CA ILE A 5 -14.90 -10.93 -3.07
C ILE A 5 -14.56 -9.56 -3.66
N HIS A 6 -15.43 -9.02 -4.51
CA HIS A 6 -15.25 -7.70 -5.10
C HIS A 6 -15.30 -6.58 -4.06
N MET A 7 -16.29 -6.57 -3.17
CA MET A 7 -16.37 -5.61 -2.07
C MET A 7 -15.14 -5.70 -1.15
N HIS A 8 -14.70 -6.93 -0.85
CA HIS A 8 -13.48 -7.13 -0.07
C HIS A 8 -12.24 -6.58 -0.78
N SER A 9 -12.09 -6.79 -2.10
CA SER A 9 -10.93 -6.29 -2.84
C SER A 9 -10.90 -4.76 -2.90
N ILE A 10 -12.05 -4.12 -3.09
CA ILE A 10 -12.17 -2.66 -3.05
C ILE A 10 -11.79 -2.15 -1.66
N GLY A 11 -12.40 -2.69 -0.61
CA GLY A 11 -12.10 -2.30 0.76
C GLY A 11 -10.63 -2.48 1.12
N ASN A 12 -10.02 -3.60 0.70
CA ASN A 12 -8.60 -3.85 0.92
C ASN A 12 -7.69 -2.87 0.18
N SER A 13 -8.08 -2.43 -1.03
CA SER A 13 -7.31 -1.47 -1.83
C SER A 13 -7.36 -0.05 -1.27
N LEU A 14 -8.44 0.29 -0.57
CA LEU A 14 -8.62 1.58 0.09
C LEU A 14 -7.94 1.67 1.47
N LYS A 15 -7.55 0.55 2.07
CA LYS A 15 -6.81 0.55 3.35
C LYS A 15 -5.43 1.14 3.14
N ASP A 16 -4.98 1.90 4.13
CA ASP A 16 -3.61 2.41 4.14
C ASP A 16 -2.61 1.29 4.44
N VAL A 17 -1.45 1.39 3.79
CA VAL A 17 -0.29 0.54 4.00
C VAL A 17 0.93 1.39 4.27
N LYS A 18 1.82 0.85 5.11
CA LYS A 18 3.10 1.48 5.39
C LYS A 18 4.01 1.30 4.18
N VAL A 19 4.57 2.40 3.69
CA VAL A 19 5.53 2.39 2.59
C VAL A 19 6.78 3.17 2.97
N GLU A 20 7.93 2.74 2.46
CA GLU A 20 9.17 3.50 2.50
C GLU A 20 9.41 4.15 1.15
N PHE A 21 9.60 5.47 1.13
CA PHE A 21 9.89 6.21 -0.10
C PHE A 21 11.35 6.00 -0.51
N LYS A 22 11.57 5.44 -1.70
CA LYS A 22 12.91 5.25 -2.27
C LYS A 22 13.42 6.47 -3.03
N LYS A 23 12.52 7.39 -3.37
CA LYS A 23 12.81 8.65 -4.06
C LYS A 23 11.89 9.74 -3.52
N GLU A 24 12.32 10.99 -3.66
CA GLU A 24 11.43 12.13 -3.43
C GLU A 24 10.28 12.11 -4.46
N LEU A 25 9.06 12.29 -3.96
CA LEU A 25 7.84 12.31 -4.76
C LEU A 25 6.88 13.36 -4.19
N LYS A 26 6.32 14.16 -5.08
CA LYS A 26 5.15 14.99 -4.80
C LYS A 26 4.10 14.74 -5.88
N LEU A 27 2.96 14.21 -5.47
CA LEU A 27 1.86 13.83 -6.34
C LEU A 27 0.59 14.47 -5.82
N ASP A 28 -0.06 15.26 -6.66
CA ASP A 28 -1.36 15.90 -6.39
C ASP A 28 -2.33 15.43 -7.48
N VAL A 29 -3.30 14.59 -7.11
CA VAL A 29 -4.32 14.08 -8.03
C VAL A 29 -5.68 14.14 -7.37
N SER A 30 -6.56 15.00 -7.90
CA SER A 30 -7.90 15.26 -7.35
C SER A 30 -7.83 15.65 -5.87
N ASP A 31 -8.41 14.86 -4.96
CA ASP A 31 -8.42 15.12 -3.53
C ASP A 31 -7.28 14.40 -2.77
N ILE A 32 -6.29 13.87 -3.50
CA ILE A 32 -5.21 13.04 -2.95
C ILE A 32 -3.87 13.72 -3.19
N SER A 33 -3.26 14.17 -2.09
CA SER A 33 -1.91 14.73 -2.05
C SER A 33 -0.98 13.75 -1.33
N ILE A 34 0.03 13.25 -2.04
CA ILE A 34 1.08 12.40 -1.49
C ILE A 34 2.41 13.13 -1.67
N GLU A 35 3.03 13.51 -0.56
CA GLU A 35 4.38 14.08 -0.54
C GLU A 35 5.24 13.22 0.37
N GLY A 36 6.35 12.73 -0.15
CA GLY A 36 7.29 11.90 0.60
C GLY A 36 8.72 12.12 0.12
N LYS A 37 9.64 12.20 1.07
CA LYS A 37 11.08 12.32 0.80
C LYS A 37 11.73 10.95 0.85
N GLN A 38 12.89 10.83 0.21
CA GLN A 38 13.66 9.59 0.24
C GLN A 38 13.98 9.17 1.68
N GLY A 39 13.67 7.91 2.01
CA GLY A 39 13.84 7.31 3.33
C GLY A 39 12.69 7.57 4.31
N GLU A 40 11.71 8.42 3.94
CA GLU A 40 10.52 8.61 4.79
C GLU A 40 9.60 7.40 4.74
N ILE A 41 8.96 7.14 5.87
CA ILE A 41 7.94 6.10 6.02
C ILE A 41 6.61 6.78 6.26
N LEU A 42 5.66 6.55 5.36
CA LEU A 42 4.30 7.08 5.47
C LEU A 42 3.28 5.96 5.25
N ASN A 43 2.07 6.20 5.74
CA ASN A 43 0.93 5.37 5.42
C ASN A 43 0.17 6.03 4.27
N ILE A 44 -0.02 5.30 3.17
CA ILE A 44 -0.78 5.75 2.00
C ILE A 44 -1.77 4.66 1.57
N PRO A 45 -2.84 4.99 0.84
CA PRO A 45 -3.78 3.99 0.35
C PRO A 45 -3.08 2.92 -0.49
N ARG A 46 -3.42 1.64 -0.27
CA ARG A 46 -2.76 0.49 -0.91
C ARG A 46 -2.79 0.57 -2.43
N TRP A 47 -3.88 1.05 -3.03
CA TRP A 47 -3.94 1.23 -4.49
C TRP A 47 -2.87 2.21 -5.00
N ALA A 48 -2.58 3.28 -4.27
CA ALA A 48 -1.56 4.26 -4.63
C ALA A 48 -0.17 3.68 -4.41
N ALA A 49 0.03 2.98 -3.28
CA ALA A 49 1.26 2.26 -2.98
C ALA A 49 1.63 1.27 -4.09
N ASN A 50 0.67 0.47 -4.56
CA ASN A 50 0.90 -0.52 -5.64
C ASN A 50 1.37 0.14 -6.94
N VAL A 51 0.78 1.29 -7.32
CA VAL A 51 1.19 2.03 -8.52
C VAL A 51 2.61 2.59 -8.34
N LEU A 52 2.89 3.22 -7.20
CA LEU A 52 4.20 3.82 -6.92
C LEU A 52 5.31 2.77 -6.78
N GLU A 53 4.99 1.59 -6.26
CA GLU A 53 5.92 0.47 -6.15
C GLU A 53 6.27 -0.10 -7.53
N SER A 54 5.29 -0.23 -8.42
CA SER A 54 5.54 -0.69 -9.80
C SER A 54 6.53 0.19 -10.57
N GLU A 55 6.57 1.48 -10.23
CA GLU A 55 7.48 2.50 -10.77
C GLU A 55 8.74 2.71 -9.90
N LYS A 56 8.92 1.91 -8.84
CA LYS A 56 10.07 1.93 -7.91
C LYS A 56 10.26 3.26 -7.16
N TYR A 57 9.16 3.96 -6.85
CA TYR A 57 9.18 5.15 -5.99
C TYR A 57 9.06 4.81 -4.51
N VAL A 58 8.37 3.71 -4.18
CA VAL A 58 8.17 3.25 -2.81
C VAL A 58 8.42 1.74 -2.70
N GLU A 59 8.65 1.26 -1.48
CA GLU A 59 8.65 -0.15 -1.11
C GLU A 59 7.57 -0.37 -0.05
N ILE A 60 6.64 -1.30 -0.29
CA ILE A 60 5.58 -1.59 0.67
C ILE A 60 6.15 -2.42 1.83
N GLN A 61 6.03 -1.89 3.04
CA GLN A 61 6.46 -2.52 4.29
C GLN A 61 5.31 -3.34 4.87
N ASP A 62 4.73 -4.25 4.08
CA ASP A 62 3.63 -5.10 4.52
C ASP A 62 4.16 -6.23 5.40
N VAL A 63 3.35 -6.65 6.37
CA VAL A 63 3.65 -7.90 7.07
C VAL A 63 3.44 -9.02 6.06
N ASP A 64 4.44 -9.89 5.92
CA ASP A 64 4.34 -11.06 5.06
C ASP A 64 3.15 -11.91 5.55
N MET A 65 2.01 -11.82 4.86
CA MET A 65 0.79 -12.57 5.20
C MET A 65 1.07 -14.07 5.30
N LEU A 66 2.10 -14.58 4.60
CA LEU A 66 2.53 -15.97 4.75
C LEU A 66 3.07 -16.27 6.15
N VAL A 67 3.71 -15.32 6.81
CA VAL A 67 4.21 -15.46 8.19
C VAL A 67 3.05 -15.49 9.17
N GLU A 68 2.08 -14.58 9.05
CA GLU A 68 0.90 -14.57 9.94
C GLU A 68 0.04 -15.82 9.77
N LEU A 69 -0.20 -16.26 8.53
CA LEU A 69 -0.96 -17.48 8.26
C LEU A 69 -0.25 -18.73 8.78
N LYS A 70 1.09 -18.79 8.74
CA LYS A 70 1.85 -19.89 9.32
C LYS A 70 1.71 -19.93 10.84
N GLN A 71 1.84 -18.79 11.52
CA GLN A 71 1.69 -18.72 12.98
C GLN A 71 0.28 -19.05 13.47
N ALA A 72 -0.75 -18.82 12.66
CA ALA A 72 -2.13 -19.14 13.01
C ALA A 72 -2.49 -20.63 12.86
N VAL A 73 -1.66 -21.40 12.13
CA VAL A 73 -1.85 -22.86 11.92
C VAL A 73 -1.05 -23.68 12.93
N GLU A 74 -0.06 -23.08 13.59
CA GLU A 74 0.68 -23.65 14.73
C GLU A 74 -0.06 -23.45 16.07
#